data_AF-A0A7S2ZHU0-F1
#
_entry.id   AF-A0A7S2ZHU0-F1
#
_cell.length_a   1.000
_cell.length_b   1.000
_cell.length_c   1.000
_cell.angle_alpha   90.00
_cell.angle_beta   90.00
_cell.angle_gamma   90.00
#
_symmetry.space_group_name_H-M   'P 1'
#
loop_
_entity.id
_entity.type
_entity.pdbx_description
1 polymer ?
#
loop_
_entity_poly.entity_id
_entity_poly.type
_entity_poly.pdbx_seq_one_letter_code
_entity_poly.pdbx_strand_id
1 'polypeptide(L)'
;MTGSKRVSYFLEDSLGGYYYGPKHPMKPHRLSMTHNLFLAYDLYRHAEVYRPRKATAEELLEFHTTEYVDFLTKCNVKHASLMKVHAKEGQKFNVGREEGDCPLFDNLYNYCRLTSGRTTDS
;
A
#
# COMPACT_ATOMS: atom_id res chain seq x y z
N MET A 1 37.92 4.37 -8.30
CA MET A 1 36.92 3.34 -7.94
C MET A 1 35.81 4.02 -7.16
N THR A 2 34.63 4.16 -7.74
CA THR A 2 33.44 4.58 -6.98
C THR A 2 33.11 3.45 -6.00
N GLY A 3 33.09 3.73 -4.70
CA GLY A 3 32.78 2.72 -3.69
C GLY A 3 31.41 2.08 -3.96
N SER A 4 31.30 0.77 -3.73
CA SER A 4 30.02 0.07 -3.86
C SER A 4 28.99 0.73 -2.93
N LYS A 5 27.84 1.13 -3.49
CA LYS A 5 26.76 1.73 -2.70
C LYS A 5 26.06 0.63 -1.91
N ARG A 6 25.78 0.90 -0.63
CA ARG A 6 24.90 0.06 0.18
C ARG A 6 23.47 0.20 -0.32
N VAL A 7 22.76 -0.93 -0.45
CA VAL A 7 21.39 -1.00 -0.92
C VAL A 7 20.51 -1.64 0.15
N SER A 8 19.45 -0.96 0.54
CA SER A 8 18.40 -1.49 1.42
C SER A 8 17.17 -1.84 0.59
N TYR A 9 16.61 -3.03 0.78
CA TYR A 9 15.45 -3.52 0.06
C TYR A 9 14.31 -3.81 1.04
N PHE A 10 13.24 -3.04 0.97
CA PHE A 10 12.07 -3.19 1.84
C PHE A 10 10.99 -4.02 1.16
N LEU A 11 10.50 -5.07 1.81
CA LEU A 11 9.43 -5.92 1.32
C LEU A 11 8.43 -6.28 2.41
N GLU A 12 7.16 -6.20 2.07
CA GLU A 12 6.08 -6.82 2.82
C GLU A 12 5.35 -7.82 1.92
N ASP A 13 5.41 -9.11 2.29
CA ASP A 13 4.89 -10.22 1.46
C ASP A 13 3.39 -10.11 1.21
N SER A 14 2.64 -9.59 2.20
CA SER A 14 1.20 -9.45 2.14
C SER A 14 0.71 -8.43 1.09
N LEU A 15 1.57 -7.48 0.67
CA LEU A 15 1.20 -6.44 -0.29
C LEU A 15 0.78 -7.00 -1.66
N GLY A 16 1.34 -8.12 -2.08
CA GLY A 16 0.99 -8.75 -3.36
C GLY A 16 -0.41 -9.35 -3.41
N GLY A 17 -1.02 -9.61 -2.24
CA GLY A 17 -2.35 -10.19 -2.11
C GLY A 17 -3.50 -9.17 -2.17
N TYR A 18 -3.21 -7.87 -2.15
CA TYR A 18 -4.24 -6.84 -2.25
C TYR A 18 -4.83 -6.78 -3.65
N TYR A 19 -6.14 -6.55 -3.72
CA TYR A 19 -6.91 -6.63 -4.96
C TYR A 19 -7.80 -5.41 -5.15
N TYR A 20 -7.47 -4.60 -6.15
CA TYR A 20 -8.20 -3.36 -6.46
C TYR A 20 -9.54 -3.60 -7.17
N GLY A 21 -9.80 -4.82 -7.67
CA GLY A 21 -11.03 -5.17 -8.37
C GLY A 21 -10.83 -5.78 -9.77
N PRO A 22 -11.89 -6.37 -10.34
CA PRO A 22 -11.82 -7.23 -11.54
C PRO A 22 -11.37 -6.52 -12.81
N LYS A 23 -11.63 -5.22 -12.94
CA LYS A 23 -11.26 -4.44 -14.14
C LYS A 23 -10.19 -3.37 -13.87
N HIS A 24 -9.73 -3.25 -12.63
CA HIS A 24 -8.78 -2.21 -12.26
C HIS A 24 -7.36 -2.57 -12.74
N PRO A 25 -6.63 -1.66 -13.42
CA PRO A 25 -5.32 -1.95 -13.99
C PRO A 25 -4.21 -2.09 -12.94
N MET A 26 -4.33 -1.43 -11.79
CA MET A 26 -3.35 -1.58 -10.71
C MET A 26 -3.48 -2.98 -10.09
N LYS A 27 -2.43 -3.80 -10.24
CA LYS A 27 -2.30 -5.13 -9.63
C LYS A 27 -1.10 -5.16 -8.67
N PRO A 28 -1.33 -5.04 -7.34
CA PRO A 28 -0.26 -5.13 -6.33
C PRO A 28 0.61 -6.39 -6.43
N HIS A 29 0.06 -7.47 -6.99
CA HIS A 29 0.78 -8.71 -7.32
C HIS A 29 2.11 -8.49 -8.06
N ARG A 30 2.25 -7.42 -8.86
CA ARG A 30 3.50 -7.05 -9.52
C ARG A 30 4.68 -6.93 -8.54
N LEU A 31 4.44 -6.56 -7.27
CA LEU A 31 5.47 -6.50 -6.22
C LEU A 31 6.03 -7.88 -5.90
N SER A 32 5.16 -8.90 -5.76
CA SER A 32 5.59 -10.29 -5.54
C SER A 32 6.34 -10.84 -6.75
N MET A 33 5.91 -10.50 -7.97
CA MET A 33 6.63 -10.89 -9.19
C MET A 33 8.04 -10.30 -9.21
N THR A 34 8.19 -9.00 -8.93
CA THR A 34 9.50 -8.34 -8.85
C THR A 34 10.36 -8.96 -7.75
N HIS A 35 9.79 -9.29 -6.59
CA HIS A 35 10.53 -9.95 -5.52
C HIS A 35 11.02 -11.35 -5.93
N ASN A 36 10.20 -12.13 -6.63
CA ASN A 36 10.62 -13.44 -7.13
C ASN A 36 11.80 -13.33 -8.12
N LEU A 37 11.81 -12.31 -8.98
CA LEU A 37 12.96 -12.04 -9.85
C LEU A 37 14.19 -11.64 -9.03
N PHE A 38 14.01 -10.78 -8.02
CA PHE A 38 15.10 -10.39 -7.12
C PHE A 38 15.75 -11.59 -6.42
N LEU A 39 14.96 -12.59 -6.03
CA LEU A 39 15.47 -13.86 -5.50
C LEU A 39 16.13 -14.72 -6.59
N ALA A 40 15.47 -14.91 -7.74
CA ALA A 40 15.95 -15.76 -8.83
C ALA A 40 17.28 -15.30 -9.44
N TYR A 41 17.56 -13.99 -9.40
CA TYR A 41 18.82 -13.40 -9.83
C TYR A 41 19.85 -13.24 -8.70
N ASP A 42 19.61 -13.84 -7.52
CA ASP A 42 20.48 -13.76 -6.35
C ASP A 42 20.79 -12.32 -5.86
N LEU A 43 19.97 -11.33 -6.25
CA LEU A 43 20.20 -9.92 -5.93
C LEU A 43 20.07 -9.63 -4.42
N TYR A 44 19.35 -10.48 -3.69
CA TYR A 44 19.26 -10.43 -2.24
C TYR A 44 20.61 -10.57 -1.52
N ARG A 45 21.62 -11.15 -2.18
CA ARG A 45 22.99 -11.24 -1.64
C ARG A 45 23.73 -9.90 -1.67
N HIS A 46 23.20 -8.94 -2.42
CA HIS A 46 23.80 -7.62 -2.64
C HIS A 46 23.00 -6.48 -1.98
N ALA A 47 21.97 -6.80 -1.19
CA ALA A 47 21.14 -5.82 -0.50
C ALA A 47 20.76 -6.28 0.90
N GLU A 48 20.61 -5.33 1.82
CA GLU A 48 20.06 -5.56 3.16
C GLU A 48 18.53 -5.61 3.05
N VAL A 49 17.93 -6.77 3.31
CA VAL A 49 16.48 -6.98 3.14
C VAL A 49 15.76 -6.72 4.46
N TYR A 50 14.79 -5.82 4.45
CA TYR A 50 14.00 -5.42 5.62
C TYR A 50 12.52 -5.64 5.41
N ARG A 51 11.82 -6.01 6.48
CA ARG A 51 10.36 -5.93 6.55
C ARG A 51 9.97 -4.56 7.12
N PRO A 52 9.28 -3.71 6.35
CA PRO A 52 8.85 -2.39 6.82
C PRO A 52 7.80 -2.54 7.93
N ARG A 53 7.71 -1.57 8.83
CA ARG A 53 6.52 -1.46 9.70
C ARG A 53 5.40 -0.78 8.94
N LYS A 54 4.20 -0.84 9.50
CA LYS A 54 3.07 0.00 9.06
C LYS A 54 3.34 1.43 9.52
N ALA A 55 3.20 2.41 8.62
CA ALA A 55 3.19 3.82 9.00
C ALA A 55 2.11 4.06 10.08
N THR A 56 2.36 4.93 11.04
CA THR A 56 1.38 5.30 12.06
C THR A 56 0.37 6.32 11.49
N ALA A 57 -0.70 6.59 12.23
CA ALA A 57 -1.64 7.62 11.79
C ALA A 57 -0.97 9.01 11.84
N GLU A 58 -0.16 9.24 12.86
CA GLU A 58 0.59 10.48 13.08
C GLU A 58 1.51 10.80 11.89
N GLU A 59 2.23 9.81 11.37
CA GLU A 59 3.07 9.97 10.19
C GLU A 59 2.29 10.28 8.92
N LEU A 60 1.09 9.72 8.77
CA LEU A 60 0.21 10.06 7.64
C LEU A 60 -0.33 11.50 7.77
N LEU A 61 -0.56 11.95 9.00
CA LEU A 61 -1.05 13.30 9.33
C LEU A 61 0.00 14.40 9.15
N GLU A 62 1.28 14.07 9.03
CA GLU A 62 2.32 15.05 8.71
C GLU A 62 2.08 15.73 7.36
N PHE A 63 1.35 15.07 6.45
CA PHE A 63 1.01 15.59 5.13
C PHE A 63 -0.50 15.62 4.85
N HIS A 64 -1.25 14.60 5.27
CA HIS A 64 -2.67 14.48 4.99
C HIS A 64 -3.54 15.16 6.06
N THR A 65 -4.73 15.59 5.66
CA THR A 65 -5.71 16.14 6.61
C THR A 65 -6.25 15.07 7.54
N THR A 66 -6.58 15.44 8.78
CA THR A 66 -7.20 14.56 9.77
C THR A 66 -8.46 13.88 9.23
N GLU A 67 -9.33 14.67 8.58
CA GLU A 67 -10.57 14.17 7.99
C GLU A 67 -10.34 13.03 6.98
N TYR A 68 -9.26 13.09 6.20
CA TYR A 68 -8.94 12.07 5.21
C TYR A 68 -8.37 10.80 5.86
N VAL A 69 -7.47 10.94 6.83
CA VAL A 69 -6.90 9.80 7.56
C VAL A 69 -7.98 9.08 8.38
N ASP A 70 -8.91 9.82 8.98
CA ASP A 70 -10.07 9.26 9.68
C ASP A 70 -10.97 8.48 8.73
N PHE A 71 -11.25 9.02 7.54
CA PHE A 71 -12.00 8.32 6.50
C PHE A 71 -11.31 7.02 6.08
N LEU A 72 -10.00 7.06 5.81
CA LEU A 72 -9.24 5.86 5.45
C LEU A 72 -9.30 4.82 6.57
N THR A 73 -9.18 5.23 7.83
CA THR A 73 -9.26 4.33 8.99
C THR A 73 -10.58 3.56 9.04
N LYS A 74 -11.70 4.22 8.73
CA LYS A 74 -13.03 3.56 8.60
C LYS A 74 -13.08 2.55 7.46
N CYS A 75 -12.32 2.78 6.40
CA CYS A 75 -12.19 1.86 5.25
C CYS A 75 -11.30 0.64 5.53
N ASN A 76 -10.90 0.38 6.79
CA ASN A 76 -10.08 -0.78 7.16
C ASN A 76 -10.90 -2.04 7.49
N VAL A 77 -11.92 -2.31 6.69
CA VAL A 77 -12.82 -3.47 6.89
C VAL A 77 -12.60 -4.53 5.82
N LYS A 78 -12.73 -5.79 6.21
CA LYS A 78 -12.96 -6.90 5.27
C LYS A 78 -14.48 -6.97 5.12
N HIS A 79 -15.02 -6.72 3.93
CA HIS A 79 -16.42 -6.94 3.50
C HIS A 79 -16.90 -5.79 2.61
N ALA A 80 -17.14 -6.11 1.34
CA ALA A 80 -17.64 -5.19 0.32
C ALA A 80 -18.98 -4.50 0.66
N SER A 81 -19.80 -5.10 1.53
CA SER A 81 -21.08 -4.51 1.98
C SER A 81 -20.88 -3.28 2.88
N LEU A 82 -19.84 -3.27 3.71
CA LEU A 82 -19.51 -2.13 4.58
C LEU A 82 -18.83 -0.99 3.80
N MET A 83 -18.15 -1.32 2.71
CA MET A 83 -17.49 -0.32 1.84
C MET A 83 -18.50 0.58 1.11
N LYS A 84 -19.69 0.07 0.76
CA LYS A 84 -20.75 0.88 0.15
C LYS A 84 -21.30 1.96 1.10
N VAL A 85 -21.23 1.73 2.41
CA VAL A 85 -21.65 2.71 3.43
C VAL A 85 -20.75 3.95 3.38
N HIS A 86 -19.44 3.75 3.16
CA HIS A 86 -18.45 4.82 3.09
C HIS A 86 -18.28 5.41 1.68
N ALA A 87 -18.92 4.84 0.65
CA ALA A 87 -18.78 5.34 -0.72
C ALA A 87 -19.22 6.81 -0.88
N LYS A 88 -20.28 7.25 -0.17
CA LYS A 88 -20.71 8.66 -0.18
C LYS A 88 -19.68 9.60 0.45
N GLU A 89 -19.11 9.21 1.59
CA GLU A 89 -18.04 9.97 2.25
C GLU A 89 -16.76 10.00 1.37
N GLY A 90 -16.45 8.87 0.73
CA GLY A 90 -15.32 8.72 -0.18
C GLY A 90 -15.39 9.63 -1.40
N GLN A 91 -16.58 10.01 -1.87
CA GLN A 91 -16.71 10.95 -2.99
C GLN A 91 -16.04 12.31 -2.73
N LYS A 92 -16.04 12.78 -1.46
CA LYS A 92 -15.33 14.01 -1.03
C LYS A 92 -13.82 13.88 -1.25
N PHE A 93 -13.28 12.68 -1.11
CA PHE A 93 -11.86 12.36 -1.23
C PHE A 93 -11.50 11.70 -2.57
N ASN A 94 -12.43 11.67 -3.53
CA ASN A 94 -12.28 11.00 -4.82
C ASN A 94 -12.00 9.48 -4.72
N VAL A 95 -12.53 8.80 -3.69
CA VAL A 95 -12.40 7.36 -3.46
C VAL A 95 -13.77 6.67 -3.52
N GLY A 96 -13.86 5.50 -4.15
CA GLY A 96 -15.06 4.65 -4.13
C GLY A 96 -16.19 5.07 -5.06
N ARG A 97 -15.92 5.91 -6.07
CA ARG A 97 -16.89 6.21 -7.15
C ARG A 97 -17.07 4.98 -8.05
N GLU A 98 -18.29 4.72 -8.52
CA GLU A 98 -18.61 3.52 -9.33
C GLU A 98 -17.79 3.43 -10.63
N GLU A 99 -17.46 4.58 -11.21
CA GLU A 99 -16.59 4.72 -12.39
C GLU A 99 -15.30 5.51 -12.07
N GLY A 100 -14.86 5.47 -10.81
CA GLY A 100 -13.66 6.19 -10.37
C GLY A 100 -12.37 5.38 -10.51
N ASP A 101 -11.25 6.09 -10.57
CA ASP A 101 -9.90 5.51 -10.63
C ASP A 101 -9.40 4.96 -9.28
N CYS A 102 -10.01 5.36 -8.16
CA CYS A 102 -9.58 5.00 -6.81
C CYS A 102 -10.66 4.17 -6.11
N PRO A 103 -10.75 2.85 -6.36
CA PRO A 103 -11.79 2.01 -5.77
C PRO A 103 -11.57 1.78 -4.27
N LEU A 104 -12.65 1.53 -3.54
CA LEU A 104 -12.59 0.94 -2.20
C LEU A 104 -12.37 -0.57 -2.32
N PHE A 105 -11.43 -1.11 -1.55
CA PHE A 105 -11.15 -2.54 -1.49
C PHE A 105 -10.78 -2.97 -0.06
N ASP A 106 -10.79 -4.27 0.19
CA ASP A 106 -10.61 -4.84 1.52
C ASP A 106 -9.29 -4.39 2.18
N ASN A 107 -9.39 -3.91 3.42
CA ASN A 107 -8.26 -3.40 4.22
C ASN A 107 -7.46 -2.27 3.53
N LEU A 108 -8.13 -1.38 2.79
CA LEU A 108 -7.50 -0.24 2.11
C LEU A 108 -6.54 0.55 3.02
N TYR A 109 -6.94 0.83 4.26
CA TYR A 109 -6.08 1.57 5.19
C TYR A 109 -4.78 0.82 5.49
N ASN A 110 -4.86 -0.48 5.77
CA ASN A 110 -3.67 -1.29 5.99
C ASN A 110 -2.76 -1.31 4.75
N TYR A 111 -3.34 -1.34 3.55
CA TYR A 111 -2.55 -1.23 2.31
C TYR A 111 -1.78 0.09 2.28
N CYS A 112 -2.46 1.23 2.49
CA CYS A 112 -1.84 2.56 2.53
C CYS A 112 -0.72 2.62 3.57
N ARG A 113 -0.97 2.13 4.80
CA ARG A 113 0.03 2.14 5.87
C ARG A 113 1.26 1.28 5.55
N LEU A 114 1.06 0.12 4.92
CA LEU A 114 2.17 -0.75 4.49
C LEU A 114 2.97 -0.13 3.34
N THR A 115 2.31 0.52 2.39
CA THR A 115 3.00 1.20 1.29
C THR A 115 3.78 2.42 1.77
N SER A 116 3.20 3.24 2.66
CA SER A 116 3.86 4.42 3.20
C SER A 116 4.97 4.07 4.20
N GLY A 117 4.77 3.03 5.01
CA GLY A 117 5.78 2.56 5.97
C GLY A 117 7.12 2.22 5.30
N ARG A 118 7.07 1.70 4.07
CA ARG A 118 8.27 1.39 3.26
C ARG A 118 9.11 2.59 2.89
N THR A 119 8.50 3.77 2.82
CA THR A 119 9.19 5.02 2.44
C THR A 119 9.57 5.86 3.65
N THR A 120 8.90 5.66 4.79
CA THR A 120 9.26 6.34 6.04
C THR A 120 10.39 5.63 6.78
N ASP A 121 10.51 4.31 6.62
CA ASP A 121 11.59 3.52 7.23
C ASP A 121 12.88 3.45 6.37
N SER A 122 12.86 4.04 5.16
CA SER A 122 13.95 3.95 4.17
C SER A 122 15.06 4.98 4.36
#